data_AF-A0A8X6L4F3-F1
#
_entry.id   AF-A0A8X6L4F3-F1
#
_cell.length_a   1.000
_cell.length_b   1.000
_cell.length_c   1.000
_cell.angle_alpha   90.00
_cell.angle_beta   90.00
_cell.angle_gamma   90.00
#
_symmetry.space_group_name_H-M   'P 1'
#
loop_
_entity.id
_entity.type
_entity.pdbx_description
1 polymer ?
#
loop_
_entity_poly.entity_id
_entity_poly.type
_entity_poly.pdbx_seq_one_letter_code
_entity_poly.pdbx_strand_id
1 'polypeptide(L)'
;MEALGNTMYDKRNDSSIINNLTLDMLGKFDANFTSEESYEFYPEDNENNFLLTVIPMTIVYSVLFLTGVVGNICTCIVISRNRYMHTATNYYLFSLAISDLLLLVMSLPQEVYELWVPQPYPLGEAMCVIRGFTAETSTYASILTITAFTAERYIAICHPLKSHTWSSLSRAVKIIMVVWTISAMCAVPVSFQFGLLYLRTADGENIEGTAICSLKRRMRHAFLISSLLFFWIPQLILFFLYVKIGLRLRVPMPLGKASVEKDGFAVHGNCNSKAKDKRRISINSNRKGIIKMLGK
;
A
#
# COMPACT_ATOMS: atom_id res chain seq x y z
N MET A 1 -2.38 51.07 -78.25
CA MET A 1 -1.24 51.67 -77.53
C MET A 1 -1.19 51.03 -76.16
N GLU A 2 -0.08 50.32 -75.91
CA GLU A 2 0.26 49.61 -74.68
C GLU A 2 0.33 50.54 -73.45
N ALA A 3 0.01 50.04 -72.26
CA ALA A 3 1.01 49.77 -71.22
C ALA A 3 0.37 49.27 -69.91
N LEU A 4 1.02 48.24 -69.35
CA LEU A 4 0.83 47.61 -68.04
C LEU A 4 1.34 48.50 -66.89
N GLY A 5 0.88 48.23 -65.64
CA GLY A 5 1.79 48.28 -64.48
C GLY A 5 1.31 48.93 -63.17
N ASN A 6 1.01 48.05 -62.20
CA ASN A 6 1.29 48.14 -60.75
C ASN A 6 0.34 48.88 -59.78
N THR A 7 -0.29 48.02 -58.98
CA THR A 7 -0.78 48.21 -57.61
C THR A 7 0.30 48.72 -56.64
N MET A 8 -0.03 49.73 -55.83
CA MET A 8 0.66 50.04 -54.58
C MET A 8 -0.40 50.07 -53.45
N TYR A 9 -0.42 49.00 -52.66
CA TYR A 9 -1.26 48.81 -51.46
C TYR A 9 -0.52 49.45 -50.27
N ASP A 10 -1.09 50.49 -49.64
CA ASP A 10 -0.52 51.16 -48.48
C ASP A 10 -0.66 50.30 -47.22
N LYS A 11 0.47 50.01 -46.57
CA LYS A 11 0.65 49.01 -45.49
C LYS A 11 0.98 49.65 -44.14
N ARG A 12 0.60 50.92 -43.92
CA ARG A 12 1.10 51.70 -42.78
C ARG A 12 0.08 52.02 -41.66
N ASN A 13 -1.19 51.64 -41.79
CA ASN A 13 -2.22 51.98 -40.79
C ASN A 13 -2.80 50.80 -39.96
N ASP A 14 -2.40 49.55 -40.24
CA ASP A 14 -2.86 48.38 -39.47
C ASP A 14 -1.96 48.00 -38.28
N SER A 15 -0.72 48.51 -38.26
CA SER A 15 0.26 48.16 -37.22
C SER A 15 0.03 48.87 -35.88
N SER A 16 -0.72 49.98 -35.83
CA SER A 16 -1.05 50.67 -34.57
C SER A 16 -2.25 50.05 -33.85
N ILE A 17 -3.20 49.45 -34.59
CA ILE A 17 -4.40 48.81 -34.03
C ILE A 17 -4.05 47.41 -33.49
N ILE A 18 -3.23 46.63 -34.21
CA ILE A 18 -2.78 45.32 -33.76
C ILE A 18 -1.90 45.42 -32.51
N ASN A 19 -1.04 46.44 -32.42
CA ASN A 19 -0.17 46.63 -31.26
C ASN A 19 -0.94 47.03 -29.99
N ASN A 20 -2.03 47.78 -30.11
CA ASN A 20 -2.86 48.16 -28.96
C ASN A 20 -3.77 47.01 -28.51
N LEU A 21 -4.28 46.20 -29.44
CA LEU A 21 -5.06 44.99 -29.12
C LEU A 21 -4.20 43.87 -28.50
N THR A 22 -2.94 43.73 -28.94
CA THR A 22 -2.01 42.76 -28.34
C THR A 22 -1.47 43.23 -26.98
N LEU A 23 -1.24 44.53 -26.78
CA LEU A 23 -0.82 45.06 -25.48
C LEU A 23 -1.93 45.01 -24.41
N ASP A 24 -3.20 45.24 -24.76
CA ASP A 24 -4.32 45.12 -23.80
C ASP A 24 -4.65 43.65 -23.47
N MET A 25 -4.41 42.73 -24.42
CA MET A 25 -4.51 41.28 -24.21
C MET A 25 -3.36 40.72 -23.37
N LEU A 26 -2.12 41.20 -23.56
CA LEU A 26 -0.97 40.80 -22.74
C LEU A 26 -1.05 41.41 -21.32
N GLY A 27 -1.51 42.65 -21.17
CA GLY A 27 -1.67 43.29 -19.86
C GLY A 27 -2.74 42.68 -18.96
N LYS A 28 -3.77 42.05 -19.55
CA LYS A 28 -4.79 41.28 -18.81
C LYS A 28 -4.40 39.83 -18.56
N PHE A 29 -3.43 39.30 -19.31
CA PHE A 29 -2.92 37.93 -19.17
C PHE A 29 -1.99 37.78 -17.94
N ASP A 30 -1.27 38.83 -17.53
CA ASP A 30 -0.31 38.76 -16.42
C ASP A 30 -0.91 39.02 -15.02
N ALA A 31 -2.14 39.52 -14.90
CA ALA A 31 -2.66 40.00 -13.61
C ALA A 31 -3.54 39.00 -12.82
N ASN A 32 -3.84 37.80 -13.34
CA ASN A 32 -4.83 36.94 -12.66
C ASN A 32 -4.56 35.42 -12.66
N PHE A 33 -3.33 34.96 -12.87
CA PHE A 33 -3.06 33.51 -12.83
C PHE A 33 -1.76 33.17 -12.11
N THR A 34 -1.72 33.49 -10.81
CA THR A 34 -0.85 32.77 -9.88
C THR A 34 -1.73 31.80 -9.08
N SER A 35 -1.39 30.51 -9.16
CA SER A 35 -1.97 29.34 -8.48
C SER A 35 -3.17 28.63 -9.13
N GLU A 36 -2.95 27.89 -10.22
CA GLU A 36 -3.31 26.47 -10.28
C GLU A 36 -2.49 25.74 -11.37
N GLU A 37 -2.01 24.57 -10.98
CA GLU A 37 -0.96 23.76 -11.60
C GLU A 37 -1.56 22.86 -12.70
N SER A 38 -0.95 22.92 -13.90
CA SER A 38 -1.00 21.94 -15.02
C SER A 38 -2.36 21.45 -15.53
N TYR A 39 -2.88 22.08 -16.59
CA TYR A 39 -3.56 21.32 -17.65
C TYR A 39 -2.47 20.87 -18.64
N GLU A 40 -2.10 19.60 -18.53
CA GLU A 40 -1.25 18.93 -19.50
C GLU A 40 -2.05 18.83 -20.81
N PHE A 41 -1.66 19.66 -21.78
CA PHE A 41 -2.03 19.51 -23.18
C PHE A 41 -1.51 18.14 -23.62
N TYR A 42 -2.38 17.12 -23.64
CA TYR A 42 -2.06 15.87 -24.30
C TYR A 42 -1.67 16.23 -25.74
N PRO A 43 -0.41 16.00 -26.14
CA PRO A 43 -0.05 16.15 -27.53
C PRO A 43 -0.98 15.23 -28.32
N GLU A 44 -1.25 15.59 -29.57
CA GLU A 44 -1.76 14.66 -30.56
C GLU A 44 -0.68 13.57 -30.74
N ASP A 45 -0.66 12.62 -29.79
CA ASP A 45 0.32 11.57 -29.73
C ASP A 45 0.05 10.67 -30.92
N ASN A 46 1.07 10.56 -31.79
CA ASN A 46 1.15 9.58 -32.86
C ASN A 46 0.50 8.27 -32.36
N GLU A 47 -0.57 7.79 -33.01
CA GLU A 47 -1.39 6.64 -32.57
C GLU A 47 -0.53 5.43 -32.14
N ASN A 48 0.64 5.32 -32.76
CA ASN A 48 1.70 4.37 -32.43
C ASN A 48 2.24 4.48 -30.98
N ASN A 49 2.44 5.69 -30.45
CA ASN A 49 2.94 5.93 -29.09
C ASN A 49 1.89 5.60 -28.02
N PHE A 50 0.61 5.89 -28.31
CA PHE A 50 -0.51 5.55 -27.41
C PHE A 50 -0.61 4.02 -27.24
N LEU A 51 -0.68 3.28 -28.35
CA LEU A 51 -0.75 1.81 -28.31
C LEU A 51 0.51 1.18 -27.70
N LEU A 52 1.69 1.75 -27.97
CA LEU A 52 2.96 1.30 -27.40
C LEU A 52 3.01 1.44 -25.87
N THR A 53 2.23 2.35 -25.28
CA THR A 53 2.15 2.56 -23.83
C THR A 53 1.02 1.74 -23.19
N VAL A 54 -0.16 1.74 -23.81
CA VAL A 54 -1.37 1.10 -23.26
C VAL A 54 -1.28 -0.43 -23.26
N ILE A 55 -0.73 -1.03 -24.31
CA ILE A 55 -0.65 -2.49 -24.43
C ILE A 55 0.24 -3.09 -23.33
N PRO A 56 1.49 -2.62 -23.10
CA PRO A 56 2.32 -3.15 -22.01
C PRO A 56 1.70 -2.95 -20.63
N MET A 57 1.10 -1.79 -20.35
CA MET A 57 0.43 -1.53 -19.07
C MET A 57 -0.75 -2.48 -18.83
N THR A 58 -1.55 -2.73 -19.87
CA THR A 58 -2.66 -3.70 -19.82
C THR A 58 -2.15 -5.11 -19.51
N ILE A 59 -1.05 -5.54 -20.14
CA ILE A 59 -0.44 -6.85 -19.88
C ILE A 59 0.01 -6.93 -18.42
N VAL A 60 0.72 -5.91 -17.92
CA VAL A 60 1.20 -5.87 -16.53
C VAL A 60 0.04 -5.93 -15.54
N TYR A 61 -0.99 -5.09 -15.71
CA TYR A 61 -2.17 -5.09 -14.84
C TYR A 61 -2.94 -6.41 -14.91
N SER A 62 -3.05 -7.03 -16.09
CA SER A 62 -3.67 -8.35 -16.23
C SER A 62 -2.90 -9.43 -15.47
N VAL A 63 -1.57 -9.43 -15.55
CA VAL A 63 -0.74 -10.38 -14.79
C VAL A 63 -0.86 -10.14 -13.28
N LEU A 64 -0.79 -8.88 -12.83
CA LEU A 64 -0.96 -8.54 -11.41
C LEU A 64 -2.33 -8.94 -10.89
N PHE A 65 -3.39 -8.71 -11.66
CA PHE A 65 -4.74 -9.11 -11.31
C PHE A 65 -4.86 -10.63 -11.20
N LEU A 66 -4.46 -11.38 -12.21
CA LEU A 66 -4.59 -12.84 -12.21
C LEU A 66 -3.77 -13.49 -11.10
N THR A 67 -2.48 -13.14 -11.02
CA THR A 67 -1.57 -13.71 -10.01
C THR A 67 -1.98 -13.29 -8.60
N GLY A 68 -2.33 -12.03 -8.40
CA GLY A 68 -2.77 -11.50 -7.12
C GLY A 68 -4.09 -12.11 -6.64
N VAL A 69 -5.10 -12.21 -7.52
CA VAL A 69 -6.40 -12.81 -7.17
C VAL A 69 -6.23 -14.30 -6.86
N VAL A 70 -5.55 -15.05 -7.71
CA VAL A 70 -5.33 -16.48 -7.48
C VAL A 70 -4.53 -16.71 -6.20
N GLY A 71 -3.42 -15.98 -5.98
CA GLY A 71 -2.58 -16.13 -4.81
C GLY A 71 -3.31 -15.81 -3.49
N ASN A 72 -4.05 -14.71 -3.47
CA ASN A 72 -4.78 -14.30 -2.27
C ASN A 72 -6.00 -15.18 -1.99
N ILE A 73 -6.75 -15.62 -3.02
CA ILE A 73 -7.82 -16.61 -2.85
C ILE A 73 -7.27 -17.93 -2.31
N CYS A 74 -6.16 -18.43 -2.87
CA CYS A 74 -5.51 -19.64 -2.37
C CYS A 74 -5.14 -19.51 -0.88
N THR A 75 -4.57 -18.37 -0.48
CA THR A 75 -4.24 -18.07 0.92
C THR A 75 -5.48 -18.14 1.81
N CYS A 76 -6.58 -17.50 1.39
CA CYS A 76 -7.86 -17.55 2.09
C CYS A 76 -8.40 -18.99 2.22
N ILE A 77 -8.35 -19.78 1.14
CA ILE A 77 -8.82 -21.17 1.12
C ILE A 77 -8.00 -22.05 2.06
N VAL A 78 -6.66 -21.99 1.97
CA VAL A 78 -5.77 -22.82 2.79
C VAL A 78 -5.98 -22.57 4.28
N ILE A 79 -6.10 -21.30 4.67
CA ILE A 79 -6.27 -20.92 6.08
C ILE A 79 -7.66 -21.31 6.58
N SER A 80 -8.72 -21.07 5.80
CA SER A 80 -10.11 -21.38 6.21
C SER A 80 -10.42 -22.87 6.27
N ARG A 81 -9.82 -23.68 5.39
CA ARG A 81 -10.06 -25.14 5.33
C ARG A 81 -9.27 -25.91 6.38
N ASN A 82 -8.05 -25.46 6.70
CA ASN A 82 -7.16 -26.20 7.58
C ASN A 82 -7.20 -25.67 9.01
N ARG A 83 -7.87 -26.41 9.91
CA ARG A 83 -7.94 -26.10 11.35
C ARG A 83 -6.55 -25.93 12.00
N TYR A 84 -5.53 -26.65 11.52
CA TYR A 84 -4.16 -26.51 12.02
C TYR A 84 -3.56 -25.13 11.72
N MET A 85 -4.04 -24.47 10.66
CA MET A 85 -3.61 -23.13 10.27
C MET A 85 -4.35 -22.03 11.05
N HIS A 86 -5.24 -22.33 12.00
CA HIS A 86 -5.95 -21.31 12.78
C HIS A 86 -5.08 -20.75 13.93
N THR A 87 -4.00 -20.08 13.57
CA THR A 87 -3.08 -19.40 14.49
C THR A 87 -3.16 -17.89 14.32
N ALA A 88 -2.79 -17.13 15.35
CA ALA A 88 -2.78 -15.66 15.31
C ALA A 88 -2.05 -15.10 14.08
N THR A 89 -0.90 -15.68 13.74
CA THR A 89 -0.07 -15.33 12.57
C THR A 89 -0.85 -15.45 11.27
N ASN A 90 -1.53 -16.57 11.08
CA ASN A 90 -2.24 -16.86 9.84
C ASN A 90 -3.48 -15.99 9.70
N TYR A 91 -4.11 -15.55 10.79
CA TYR A 91 -5.22 -14.59 10.71
C TYR A 91 -4.77 -13.21 10.20
N TYR A 92 -3.55 -12.76 10.51
CA TYR A 92 -2.99 -11.55 9.88
C TYR A 92 -2.76 -11.76 8.38
N LEU A 93 -2.22 -12.92 7.97
CA LEU A 93 -2.06 -13.25 6.55
C LEU A 93 -3.41 -13.32 5.82
N PHE A 94 -4.43 -13.86 6.48
CA PHE A 94 -5.79 -13.87 5.95
C PHE A 94 -6.37 -12.46 5.80
N SER A 95 -6.12 -11.58 6.77
CA SER A 95 -6.53 -10.17 6.68
C SER A 95 -5.83 -9.44 5.52
N LEU A 96 -4.54 -9.70 5.29
CA LEU A 96 -3.81 -9.16 4.13
C LEU A 96 -4.40 -9.66 2.81
N ALA A 97 -4.70 -10.95 2.72
CA ALA A 97 -5.31 -11.51 1.53
C ALA A 97 -6.68 -10.86 1.21
N ILE A 98 -7.47 -10.53 2.24
CA ILE A 98 -8.75 -9.81 2.04
C ILE A 98 -8.52 -8.39 1.52
N SER A 99 -7.62 -7.60 2.13
CA SER A 99 -7.37 -6.22 1.69
C SER A 99 -6.82 -6.18 0.27
N ASP A 100 -5.91 -7.10 -0.08
CA ASP A 100 -5.37 -7.22 -1.43
C ASP A 100 -6.47 -7.62 -2.43
N LEU A 101 -7.34 -8.58 -2.10
CA LEU A 101 -8.47 -8.95 -2.98
C LEU A 101 -9.43 -7.79 -3.22
N LEU A 102 -9.77 -7.02 -2.17
CA LEU A 102 -10.63 -5.85 -2.31
C LEU A 102 -10.00 -4.81 -3.25
N LEU A 103 -8.70 -4.54 -3.10
CA LEU A 103 -7.97 -3.61 -3.96
C LEU A 103 -7.92 -4.10 -5.41
N LEU A 104 -7.55 -5.37 -5.62
CA LEU A 104 -7.41 -5.95 -6.96
C LEU A 104 -8.76 -5.98 -7.70
N VAL A 105 -9.85 -6.36 -7.03
CA VAL A 105 -11.16 -6.52 -7.66
C VAL A 105 -11.85 -5.18 -7.92
N MET A 106 -11.70 -4.19 -7.02
CA MET A 106 -12.39 -2.91 -7.18
C MET A 106 -11.58 -1.89 -7.99
N SER A 107 -10.24 -1.90 -7.89
CA SER A 107 -9.42 -0.85 -8.51
C SER A 107 -8.88 -1.23 -9.88
N LEU A 108 -8.32 -2.43 -10.06
CA LEU A 108 -7.60 -2.77 -11.30
C LEU A 108 -8.49 -2.87 -12.55
N PRO A 109 -9.70 -3.48 -12.52
CA PRO A 109 -10.57 -3.49 -13.70
C PRO A 109 -10.92 -2.08 -14.17
N GLN A 110 -11.06 -1.15 -13.21
CA GLN A 110 -11.37 0.24 -13.49
C GLN A 110 -10.16 1.00 -14.07
N GLU A 111 -8.96 0.79 -13.52
CA GLU A 111 -7.71 1.33 -14.09
C GLU A 111 -7.50 0.86 -15.53
N VAL A 112 -7.69 -0.44 -15.79
CA VAL A 112 -7.56 -0.99 -17.14
C VAL A 112 -8.61 -0.37 -18.07
N TYR A 113 -9.85 -0.21 -17.62
CA TYR A 113 -10.87 0.46 -18.43
C TYR A 113 -10.49 1.91 -18.75
N GLU A 114 -10.10 2.69 -17.75
CA GLU A 114 -9.71 4.11 -17.89
C GLU A 114 -8.49 4.29 -18.80
N LEU A 115 -7.60 3.29 -18.86
CA LEU A 115 -6.46 3.28 -19.77
C LEU A 115 -6.87 3.18 -21.25
N TRP A 116 -7.92 2.43 -21.56
CA TRP A 116 -8.44 2.27 -22.94
C TRP A 116 -9.49 3.31 -23.30
N VAL A 117 -10.29 3.73 -22.33
CA VAL A 117 -11.38 4.70 -22.47
C VAL A 117 -11.25 5.74 -21.36
N PRO A 118 -10.44 6.80 -21.57
CA PRO A 118 -10.22 7.82 -20.54
C PRO A 118 -11.47 8.61 -20.18
N GLN A 119 -12.38 8.79 -21.16
CA GLN A 119 -13.63 9.53 -21.02
C GLN A 119 -14.73 8.90 -21.88
N PRO A 120 -15.99 8.91 -21.42
CA PRO A 120 -16.46 9.29 -20.08
C PRO A 120 -16.29 8.17 -19.04
N TYR A 121 -16.26 8.55 -17.76
CA TYR A 121 -16.33 7.62 -16.64
C TYR A 121 -17.67 6.86 -16.62
N PRO A 122 -17.68 5.51 -16.70
CA PRO A 122 -18.90 4.76 -17.02
C PRO A 122 -19.80 4.46 -15.81
N LEU A 123 -19.27 4.49 -14.58
CA LEU A 123 -19.94 3.93 -13.39
C LEU A 123 -20.60 4.99 -12.48
N GLY A 124 -20.55 6.27 -12.86
CA GLY A 124 -21.16 7.39 -12.11
C GLY A 124 -20.40 7.81 -10.85
N GLU A 125 -20.84 8.90 -10.21
CA GLU A 125 -20.12 9.52 -9.08
C GLU A 125 -20.02 8.61 -7.84
N ALA A 126 -21.05 7.81 -7.55
CA ALA A 126 -21.04 6.90 -6.41
C ALA A 126 -19.91 5.86 -6.50
N MET A 127 -19.71 5.26 -7.67
CA MET A 127 -18.65 4.26 -7.86
C MET A 127 -17.25 4.88 -7.84
N CYS A 128 -17.10 6.11 -8.34
CA CYS A 128 -15.85 6.86 -8.19
C CYS A 128 -15.45 7.03 -6.71
N VAL A 129 -16.40 7.41 -5.85
CA VAL A 129 -16.17 7.56 -4.40
C VAL A 129 -15.93 6.20 -3.73
N ILE A 130 -16.74 5.18 -4.05
CA ILE A 130 -16.62 3.82 -3.47
C ILE A 130 -15.25 3.24 -3.81
N ARG A 131 -14.81 3.37 -5.05
CA ARG A 131 -13.50 2.88 -5.51
C ARG A 131 -12.37 3.56 -4.74
N GLY A 132 -12.40 4.89 -4.60
CA GLY A 132 -11.44 5.62 -3.77
C GLY A 132 -11.47 5.16 -2.30
N PHE A 133 -12.67 4.99 -1.73
CA PHE A 133 -12.84 4.51 -0.36
C PHE A 133 -12.26 3.11 -0.15
N THR A 134 -12.55 2.17 -1.05
CA THR A 134 -12.02 0.80 -0.96
C THR A 134 -10.51 0.79 -1.15
N ALA A 135 -9.97 1.56 -2.09
CA ALA A 135 -8.52 1.63 -2.33
C ALA A 135 -7.76 2.14 -1.09
N GLU A 136 -8.22 3.25 -0.51
CA GLU A 136 -7.62 3.84 0.70
C GLU A 136 -7.78 2.92 1.92
N THR A 137 -8.98 2.36 2.13
CA THR A 137 -9.24 1.43 3.25
C THR A 137 -8.35 0.20 3.17
N SER A 138 -8.28 -0.45 2.00
CA SER A 138 -7.43 -1.63 1.79
C SER A 138 -5.95 -1.31 2.01
N THR A 139 -5.48 -0.16 1.51
CA THR A 139 -4.09 0.27 1.68
C THR A 139 -3.75 0.47 3.16
N TYR A 140 -4.58 1.20 3.89
CA TYR A 140 -4.36 1.43 5.32
C TYR A 140 -4.47 0.12 6.12
N ALA A 141 -5.43 -0.74 5.78
CA ALA A 141 -5.62 -2.03 6.43
C ALA A 141 -4.41 -2.93 6.22
N SER A 142 -3.87 -3.01 5.00
CA SER A 142 -2.67 -3.78 4.69
C SER A 142 -1.46 -3.29 5.50
N ILE A 143 -1.18 -1.98 5.50
CA ILE A 143 -0.03 -1.42 6.21
C ILE A 143 -0.13 -1.69 7.71
N LEU A 144 -1.27 -1.36 8.33
CA LEU A 144 -1.47 -1.58 9.76
C LEU A 144 -1.43 -3.07 10.14
N THR A 145 -1.95 -3.96 9.27
CA THR A 145 -1.88 -5.41 9.45
C THR A 145 -0.45 -5.92 9.39
N ILE A 146 0.37 -5.45 8.44
CA ILE A 146 1.81 -5.80 8.36
C ILE A 146 2.56 -5.30 9.61
N THR A 147 2.25 -4.09 10.08
CA THR A 147 2.83 -3.56 11.33
C THR A 147 2.45 -4.42 12.54
N ALA A 148 1.17 -4.78 12.68
CA ALA A 148 0.69 -5.64 13.76
C ALA A 148 1.31 -7.05 13.71
N PHE A 149 1.37 -7.65 12.52
CA PHE A 149 2.04 -8.92 12.28
C PHE A 149 3.51 -8.86 12.72
N THR A 150 4.24 -7.82 12.30
CA THR A 150 5.66 -7.65 12.60
C THR A 150 5.88 -7.44 14.10
N ALA A 151 5.03 -6.64 14.76
CA ALA A 151 5.07 -6.46 16.21
C ALA A 151 4.81 -7.78 16.95
N GLU A 152 3.87 -8.60 16.48
CA GLU A 152 3.63 -9.91 17.08
C GLU A 152 4.83 -10.85 16.91
N ARG A 153 5.44 -10.89 15.72
CA ARG A 153 6.67 -11.66 15.48
C ARG A 153 7.81 -11.19 16.38
N TYR A 154 7.98 -9.87 16.53
CA TYR A 154 8.99 -9.29 17.41
C TYR A 154 8.81 -9.76 18.86
N ILE A 155 7.59 -9.70 19.41
CA ILE A 155 7.31 -10.15 20.78
C ILE A 155 7.59 -11.66 20.91
N ALA A 156 7.21 -12.46 19.92
CA ALA A 156 7.45 -13.91 19.92
C ALA A 156 8.95 -14.27 19.94
N ILE A 157 9.76 -13.57 19.17
CA ILE A 157 11.20 -13.85 19.02
C ILE A 157 12.01 -13.25 20.17
N CYS A 158 11.73 -12.02 20.57
CA CYS A 158 12.52 -11.30 21.56
C CYS A 158 12.08 -11.58 23.01
N HIS A 159 10.82 -11.98 23.22
CA HIS A 159 10.24 -12.21 24.55
C HIS A 159 9.45 -13.54 24.63
N PRO A 160 10.11 -14.70 24.47
CA PRO A 160 9.45 -16.02 24.37
C PRO A 160 8.61 -16.37 25.61
N LEU A 161 9.05 -15.99 26.81
CA LEU A 161 8.30 -16.23 28.06
C LEU A 161 7.01 -15.39 28.16
N LYS A 162 7.00 -14.18 27.56
CA LYS A 162 5.77 -13.38 27.44
C LYS A 162 4.87 -13.93 26.32
N SER A 163 5.45 -14.35 25.20
CA SER A 163 4.71 -14.87 24.03
C SER A 163 3.81 -16.08 24.33
N HIS A 164 4.27 -17.04 25.13
CA HIS A 164 3.48 -18.23 25.47
C HIS A 164 2.18 -17.90 26.25
N THR A 165 2.17 -16.79 27.00
CA THR A 165 0.97 -16.30 27.70
C THR A 165 0.18 -15.28 26.85
N TRP A 166 0.82 -14.65 25.86
CA TRP A 166 0.27 -13.52 25.10
C TRP A 166 -0.26 -13.88 23.69
N SER A 167 0.04 -15.06 23.17
CA SER A 167 -0.35 -15.51 21.82
C SER A 167 -1.76 -16.11 21.78
N SER A 168 -2.77 -15.33 22.15
CA SER A 168 -4.18 -15.73 22.01
C SER A 168 -4.73 -15.35 20.63
N LEU A 169 -5.34 -16.31 19.94
CA LEU A 169 -6.06 -16.10 18.67
C LEU A 169 -7.11 -14.99 18.79
N SER A 170 -7.85 -14.96 19.90
CA SER A 170 -8.90 -13.96 20.16
C SER A 170 -8.34 -12.53 20.19
N ARG A 171 -7.08 -12.35 20.59
CA ARG A 171 -6.42 -11.04 20.56
C ARG A 171 -6.09 -10.61 19.13
N ALA A 172 -5.58 -11.51 18.31
CA ALA A 172 -5.27 -11.21 16.90
C ALA A 172 -6.53 -10.81 16.14
N VAL A 173 -7.64 -11.52 16.34
CA VAL A 173 -8.94 -11.15 15.74
C VAL A 173 -9.38 -9.75 16.20
N LYS A 174 -9.28 -9.42 17.50
CA LYS A 174 -9.60 -8.07 18.00
C LYS A 174 -8.72 -6.99 17.36
N ILE A 175 -7.42 -7.24 17.23
CA ILE A 175 -6.50 -6.30 16.57
C ILE A 175 -6.91 -6.07 15.13
N ILE A 176 -7.21 -7.14 14.38
CA ILE A 176 -7.68 -7.04 12.99
C ILE A 176 -8.95 -6.20 12.92
N MET A 177 -9.96 -6.46 13.77
CA MET A 177 -11.19 -5.66 13.79
C MET A 177 -10.92 -4.16 14.04
N VAL A 178 -10.03 -3.85 14.97
CA VAL A 178 -9.61 -2.46 15.26
C VAL A 178 -8.91 -1.85 14.06
N VAL A 179 -7.98 -2.59 13.42
CA VAL A 179 -7.27 -2.14 12.21
C VAL A 179 -8.28 -1.77 11.12
N TRP A 180 -9.20 -2.67 10.77
CA TRP A 180 -10.20 -2.41 9.72
C TRP A 180 -11.09 -1.20 10.05
N THR A 181 -11.49 -1.06 11.30
CA THR A 181 -12.32 0.08 11.74
C THR A 181 -11.55 1.40 11.57
N ILE A 182 -10.31 1.46 12.04
CA ILE A 182 -9.46 2.66 11.91
C ILE A 182 -9.20 2.98 10.44
N SER A 183 -8.85 1.96 9.64
CA SER A 183 -8.60 2.12 8.21
C SER A 183 -9.81 2.70 7.48
N ALA A 184 -10.99 2.13 7.70
CA ALA A 184 -12.22 2.63 7.09
C ALA A 184 -12.54 4.07 7.55
N MET A 185 -12.45 4.35 8.85
CA MET A 185 -12.71 5.69 9.39
C MET A 185 -11.77 6.75 8.80
N CYS A 186 -10.47 6.45 8.67
CA CYS A 186 -9.49 7.38 8.11
C CYS A 186 -9.59 7.49 6.59
N ALA A 187 -10.10 6.49 5.89
CA ALA A 187 -10.34 6.53 4.45
C ALA A 187 -11.53 7.44 4.06
N VAL A 188 -12.52 7.64 4.94
CA VAL A 188 -13.69 8.51 4.67
C VAL A 188 -13.30 9.93 4.21
N PRO A 189 -12.51 10.72 4.97
CA PRO A 189 -12.15 12.08 4.54
C PRO A 189 -11.29 12.11 3.28
N VAL A 190 -10.53 11.05 2.98
CA VAL A 190 -9.74 10.96 1.74
C VAL A 190 -10.67 10.67 0.56
N SER A 191 -11.52 9.65 0.69
CA SER A 191 -12.46 9.21 -0.34
C SER A 191 -13.51 10.25 -0.72
N PHE A 192 -13.99 11.04 0.24
CA PHE A 192 -14.98 12.10 -0.02
C PHE A 192 -14.48 13.23 -0.92
N GLN A 193 -13.16 13.30 -1.15
CA GLN A 193 -12.56 14.28 -2.05
C GLN A 193 -12.69 13.86 -3.52
N PHE A 194 -12.90 12.56 -3.80
CA PHE A 194 -13.14 12.08 -5.17
C PHE A 194 -14.57 12.40 -5.62
N GLY A 195 -14.74 12.57 -6.93
CA GLY A 195 -16.04 12.73 -7.55
C GLY A 195 -15.91 12.92 -9.06
N LEU A 196 -17.04 13.14 -9.72
CA LEU A 196 -17.04 13.42 -11.16
C LEU A 196 -16.74 14.88 -11.45
N LEU A 197 -15.78 15.09 -12.33
CA LEU A 197 -15.48 16.38 -12.96
C LEU A 197 -15.90 16.33 -14.42
N TYR A 198 -16.37 17.47 -14.94
CA TYR A 198 -16.81 17.67 -16.32
C TYR A 198 -16.06 18.86 -16.90
N LEU A 199 -15.74 18.81 -18.19
CA LEU A 199 -15.29 19.99 -18.90
C LEU A 199 -16.46 20.98 -18.99
N ARG A 200 -16.16 22.27 -18.91
CA ARG A 200 -17.15 23.34 -19.00
C ARG A 200 -16.97 24.16 -20.26
N THR A 201 -18.08 24.50 -20.90
CA THR A 201 -18.13 25.44 -22.02
C THR A 201 -17.81 26.86 -21.52
N ALA A 202 -17.49 27.79 -22.44
CA ALA A 202 -17.31 29.21 -22.13
C ALA A 202 -18.52 29.82 -21.37
N ASP A 203 -19.72 29.29 -21.62
CA ASP A 203 -20.97 29.69 -20.96
C ASP A 203 -21.18 29.04 -19.57
N GLY A 204 -20.25 28.19 -19.11
CA GLY A 204 -20.26 27.54 -17.80
C GLY A 204 -21.06 26.22 -17.73
N GLU A 205 -21.64 25.76 -18.84
CA GLU A 205 -22.37 24.49 -18.91
C GLU A 205 -21.42 23.29 -18.96
N ASN A 206 -21.82 22.17 -18.33
CA ASN A 206 -21.04 20.93 -18.36
C ASN A 206 -21.18 20.24 -19.72
N ILE A 207 -20.08 19.77 -20.29
CA ILE A 207 -20.07 19.02 -21.55
C ILE A 207 -20.34 17.54 -21.23
N GLU A 208 -21.52 17.08 -21.64
CA GLU A 208 -21.90 15.66 -21.55
C GLU A 208 -20.88 14.78 -22.31
N GLY A 209 -20.51 13.65 -21.71
CA GLY A 209 -19.50 12.74 -22.28
C GLY A 209 -18.04 13.05 -21.91
N THR A 210 -17.77 14.10 -21.12
CA THR A 210 -16.41 14.45 -20.65
C THR A 210 -16.14 14.07 -19.18
N ALA A 211 -17.04 13.31 -18.58
CA ALA A 211 -16.97 12.94 -17.16
C ALA A 211 -15.68 12.18 -16.83
N ILE A 212 -14.93 12.62 -15.81
CA ILE A 212 -13.76 11.91 -15.28
C ILE A 212 -13.91 11.72 -13.77
N CYS A 213 -13.43 10.58 -13.25
CA CYS A 213 -13.31 10.36 -11.80
C CYS A 213 -12.00 10.96 -11.30
N SER A 214 -12.08 12.06 -10.55
CA SER A 214 -10.88 12.75 -10.05
C SER A 214 -11.17 13.51 -8.76
N LEU A 215 -10.17 14.24 -8.25
CA LEU A 215 -10.24 14.98 -7.00
C LEU A 215 -11.13 16.22 -7.15
N LYS A 216 -12.42 16.09 -6.81
CA LYS A 216 -13.43 17.14 -6.89
C LYS A 216 -13.39 18.14 -5.73
N ARG A 217 -13.09 17.67 -4.50
CA ARG A 217 -13.11 18.50 -3.27
C ARG A 217 -11.77 18.45 -2.55
N ARG A 218 -10.75 19.10 -3.12
CA ARG A 218 -9.39 19.11 -2.56
C ARG A 218 -9.38 19.69 -1.13
N MET A 219 -9.05 18.85 -0.15
CA MET A 219 -8.79 19.27 1.21
C MET A 219 -7.28 19.44 1.43
N ARG A 220 -6.84 20.68 1.65
CA ARG A 220 -5.41 21.07 1.71
C ARG A 220 -4.53 20.18 2.58
N HIS A 221 -5.04 19.69 3.70
CA HIS A 221 -4.24 18.93 4.68
C HIS A 221 -4.60 17.45 4.80
N ALA A 222 -5.72 16.99 4.24
CA ALA A 222 -6.19 15.61 4.47
C ALA A 222 -5.25 14.57 3.85
N PHE A 223 -4.79 14.81 2.61
CA PHE A 223 -3.86 13.92 1.92
C PHE A 223 -2.47 13.88 2.60
N LEU A 224 -1.97 15.05 3.01
CA LEU A 224 -0.70 15.18 3.71
C LEU A 224 -0.70 14.48 5.08
N ILE A 225 -1.75 14.70 5.88
CA ILE A 225 -1.89 14.05 7.19
C ILE A 225 -2.00 12.52 7.03
N SER A 226 -2.80 12.06 6.07
CA SER A 226 -2.98 10.62 5.83
C SER A 226 -1.67 9.97 5.35
N SER A 227 -0.92 10.66 4.48
CA SER A 227 0.41 10.22 4.03
C SER A 227 1.40 10.11 5.20
N LEU A 228 1.47 11.12 6.08
CA LEU A 228 2.34 11.06 7.26
C LEU A 228 1.95 9.91 8.21
N LEU A 229 0.65 9.78 8.48
CA LEU A 229 0.13 8.85 9.48
C LEU A 229 0.18 7.39 9.03
N PHE A 230 -0.14 7.10 7.77
CA PHE A 230 -0.28 5.73 7.26
C PHE A 230 0.85 5.28 6.36
N PHE A 231 1.67 6.18 5.82
CA PHE A 231 2.84 5.79 5.02
C PHE A 231 4.13 5.94 5.82
N TRP A 232 4.46 7.16 6.26
CA TRP A 232 5.78 7.44 6.86
C TRP A 232 5.96 6.84 8.26
N ILE A 233 5.00 7.04 9.17
CA ILE A 233 5.10 6.52 10.54
C ILE A 233 5.17 4.98 10.55
N PRO A 234 4.27 4.24 9.87
CA PRO A 234 4.33 2.78 9.86
C PRO A 234 5.59 2.25 9.18
N GLN A 235 6.08 2.90 8.12
CA GLN A 235 7.31 2.49 7.45
C GLN A 235 8.54 2.61 8.37
N LEU A 236 8.63 3.70 9.15
CA LEU A 236 9.69 3.84 10.16
C LEU A 236 9.56 2.73 11.22
N ILE A 237 8.37 2.50 11.75
CA ILE A 237 8.11 1.43 12.73
C ILE A 237 8.54 0.07 12.18
N LEU A 238 8.12 -0.26 10.95
CA LEU A 238 8.49 -1.51 10.29
C LEU A 238 10.00 -1.65 10.14
N PHE A 239 10.68 -0.59 9.66
CA PHE A 239 12.13 -0.58 9.54
C PHE A 239 12.81 -0.89 10.88
N PHE A 240 12.45 -0.17 11.95
CA PHE A 240 13.04 -0.40 13.28
C PHE A 240 12.75 -1.81 13.83
N LEU A 241 11.52 -2.31 13.66
CA LEU A 241 11.16 -3.66 14.11
C LEU A 241 11.92 -4.74 13.35
N TYR A 242 12.02 -4.65 12.02
CA TYR A 242 12.76 -5.62 11.22
C TYR A 242 14.25 -5.62 11.52
N VAL A 243 14.86 -4.45 11.73
CA VAL A 243 16.27 -4.36 12.16
C VAL A 243 16.46 -5.08 13.50
N LYS A 244 15.59 -4.83 14.50
CA LYS A 244 15.69 -5.49 15.81
C LYS A 244 15.48 -7.00 15.73
N ILE A 245 14.55 -7.48 14.91
CA ILE A 245 14.36 -8.91 14.65
C ILE A 245 15.62 -9.51 14.02
N GLY A 246 16.17 -8.87 12.98
CA GLY A 246 17.38 -9.31 12.31
C GLY A 246 18.60 -9.38 13.25
N LEU A 247 18.80 -8.37 14.09
CA LEU A 247 19.86 -8.37 15.10
C LEU A 247 19.66 -9.50 16.13
N ARG A 248 18.43 -9.74 16.58
CA ARG A 248 18.15 -10.82 17.55
C ARG A 248 18.39 -12.20 16.95
N LEU A 249 18.05 -12.41 15.69
CA LEU A 249 18.29 -13.67 14.98
C LEU A 249 19.78 -13.92 14.70
N ARG A 250 20.59 -12.85 14.56
CA ARG A 250 22.06 -12.96 14.39
C ARG A 250 22.80 -13.31 15.67
N VAL A 251 22.24 -13.01 16.85
CA VAL A 251 22.82 -13.45 18.12
C VAL A 251 22.58 -14.95 18.22
N PRO A 252 23.62 -15.81 18.18
CA PRO A 252 23.45 -17.24 18.41
C PRO A 252 22.79 -17.40 19.76
N MET A 253 21.70 -18.15 19.81
CA MET A 253 21.05 -18.48 21.07
C MET A 253 22.14 -19.00 22.02
N PRO A 254 22.44 -18.34 23.15
CA PRO A 254 23.38 -18.92 24.08
C PRO A 254 22.71 -20.19 24.58
N LEU A 255 23.16 -21.35 24.09
CA LEU A 255 22.99 -22.62 24.78
C LEU A 255 23.35 -22.31 26.23
N GLY A 256 22.35 -22.48 27.11
CA GLY A 256 22.31 -21.84 28.42
C GLY A 256 23.68 -21.69 29.06
N LYS A 257 24.08 -20.44 29.33
CA LYS A 257 25.03 -20.18 30.40
C LYS A 257 24.34 -20.66 31.68
N ALA A 258 24.60 -21.91 32.05
CA ALA A 258 24.46 -22.34 33.41
C ALA A 258 25.30 -21.35 34.24
N SER A 259 24.60 -20.63 35.11
CA SER A 259 25.16 -19.72 36.09
C SER A 259 26.28 -20.45 36.84
N VAL A 260 27.53 -20.08 36.60
CA VAL A 260 28.61 -20.35 37.53
C VAL A 260 28.88 -19.02 38.22
N GLU A 261 28.06 -18.79 39.23
CA GLU A 261 28.33 -17.83 40.29
C GLU A 261 29.59 -18.30 41.02
N LYS A 262 30.67 -17.53 40.91
CA LYS A 262 31.89 -17.71 41.69
C LYS A 262 31.75 -16.87 42.95
N ASP A 263 31.23 -17.46 44.02
CA ASP A 263 31.52 -17.00 45.36
C ASP A 263 32.32 -18.08 46.08
N GLY A 264 33.59 -17.77 46.32
CA GLY A 264 34.48 -18.56 47.13
C GLY A 264 34.34 -18.14 48.59
N PHE A 265 33.81 -19.02 49.42
CA PHE A 265 34.16 -19.10 50.83
C PHE A 265 34.10 -20.57 51.28
N ALA A 266 35.15 -21.01 51.96
CA ALA A 266 35.37 -22.38 52.38
C ALA A 266 34.32 -22.85 53.41
N VAL A 267 34.09 -24.17 53.50
CA VAL A 267 34.08 -25.00 54.73
C VAL A 267 33.60 -26.43 54.42
N HIS A 268 34.39 -27.39 54.92
CA HIS A 268 34.16 -28.81 55.20
C HIS A 268 32.74 -29.42 55.02
N GLY A 269 32.66 -30.60 54.39
CA GLY A 269 31.48 -31.49 54.54
C GLY A 269 31.40 -32.64 53.53
N ASN A 270 31.71 -33.86 53.96
CA ASN A 270 31.56 -35.11 53.24
C ASN A 270 30.06 -35.47 52.98
N CYS A 271 29.74 -36.11 51.83
CA CYS A 271 28.88 -37.32 51.68
C CYS A 271 28.05 -37.40 50.34
N ASN A 272 28.16 -38.57 49.69
CA ASN A 272 27.23 -39.23 48.72
C ASN A 272 27.10 -38.79 47.25
N SER A 273 27.87 -39.48 46.38
CA SER A 273 27.86 -39.38 44.90
C SER A 273 27.03 -40.48 44.18
N LYS A 274 25.85 -40.88 44.69
CA LYS A 274 25.03 -41.94 44.05
C LYS A 274 23.72 -41.50 43.37
N ALA A 275 23.38 -40.21 43.38
CA ALA A 275 22.11 -39.72 42.81
C ALA A 275 22.21 -39.03 41.44
N LYS A 276 23.40 -38.57 41.02
CA LYS A 276 23.59 -37.86 39.74
C LYS A 276 23.73 -38.78 38.52
N ASP A 277 24.13 -40.03 38.72
CA ASP A 277 24.43 -40.94 37.60
C ASP A 277 23.16 -41.60 37.01
N LYS A 278 22.15 -41.90 37.85
CA LYS A 278 20.87 -42.47 37.40
C LYS A 278 20.09 -41.55 36.45
N ARG A 279 20.18 -40.23 36.64
CA ARG A 279 19.46 -39.25 35.80
C ARG A 279 20.16 -39.05 34.44
N ARG A 280 21.48 -39.25 34.37
CA ARG A 280 22.28 -39.15 33.14
C ARG A 280 22.12 -40.39 32.24
N ILE A 281 21.95 -41.57 32.83
CA ILE A 281 21.71 -42.83 32.09
C ILE A 281 20.29 -42.86 31.48
N SER A 282 19.28 -42.33 32.18
CA SER A 282 17.89 -42.28 31.66
C SER A 282 17.74 -41.40 30.41
N ILE A 283 18.44 -40.26 30.35
CA ILE A 283 18.37 -39.34 29.20
C ILE A 283 19.09 -39.92 27.96
N ASN A 284 20.16 -40.69 28.15
CA ASN A 284 20.92 -41.28 27.04
C ASN A 284 20.22 -42.49 26.40
N SER A 285 19.37 -43.20 27.14
CA SER A 285 18.59 -44.34 26.63
C SER A 285 17.46 -43.88 25.69
N ASN A 286 16.77 -42.78 26.02
CA ASN A 286 15.73 -42.20 25.16
C ASN A 286 16.28 -41.64 23.83
N ARG A 287 17.57 -41.24 23.79
CA ARG A 287 18.22 -40.75 22.57
C ARG A 287 18.56 -41.87 21.58
N LYS A 288 18.81 -43.11 22.04
CA LYS A 288 19.11 -44.26 21.18
C LYS A 288 17.85 -44.92 20.59
N GLY A 289 16.69 -44.76 21.22
CA GLY A 289 15.41 -45.27 20.69
C GLY A 289 14.87 -44.49 19.49
N ILE A 290 15.07 -43.16 19.46
CA ILE A 290 14.46 -42.28 18.44
C ILE A 290 15.26 -42.30 17.12
N ILE A 291 16.58 -42.48 17.16
CA ILE A 291 17.41 -42.57 15.94
C ILE A 291 17.11 -43.87 15.16
N LYS A 292 16.57 -44.90 15.83
CA LYS A 292 16.23 -46.20 15.21
C LYS A 292 14.86 -46.22 14.50
N MET A 293 14.11 -45.11 14.51
CA MET A 293 12.82 -44.99 13.82
C MET A 293 12.84 -44.14 12.54
N LEU A 294 13.97 -43.53 12.17
CA LEU A 294 14.09 -42.71 10.94
C LEU A 294 14.94 -43.39 9.84
N GLY A 295 15.16 -44.69 9.95
CA GLY A 295 15.83 -45.50 8.92
C GLY A 295 14.96 -46.69 8.51
N LYS A 296 13.86 -46.41 7.82
CA LYS A 296 13.17 -47.31 6.88
C LYS A 296 12.16 -46.51 6.06
#